data_AF-A0A7S4JWI0-F1
#
_entry.id   AF-A0A7S4JWI0-F1
#
_cell.length_a   1.000
_cell.length_b   1.000
_cell.length_c   1.000
_cell.angle_alpha   90.00
_cell.angle_beta   90.00
_cell.angle_gamma   90.00
#
_symmetry.space_group_name_H-M   'P 1'
#
loop_
_entity.id
_entity.type
_entity.pdbx_description
1 polymer ?
#
loop_
_entity_poly.entity_id
_entity_poly.type
_entity_poly.pdbx_seq_one_letter_code
_entity_poly.pdbx_strand_id
1 'polypeptide(L)'
;ERKQVIRTEGGGGGGGAECEKDPLRVQEFLGYKSTEDPLFKADKLMVRAAPLVDPDDFEAYLDTVEKYREKADQGAMMAYTSSWGEANPNGGKEVMDDYLERTRLEVVNTEALLRKVLGYLGLEVISPSK
;
A
#
# COMPACT_ATOMS: atom_id res chain seq x y z
N GLU A 1 17.91 30.84 -8.45
CA GLU A 1 17.38 29.49 -8.25
C GLU A 1 16.25 29.54 -7.21
N ARG A 2 15.05 29.05 -7.52
CA ARG A 2 13.96 29.02 -6.54
C ARG A 2 14.06 27.72 -5.75
N LYS A 3 14.38 27.81 -4.46
CA LYS A 3 14.33 26.66 -3.53
C LYS A 3 12.90 26.13 -3.49
N GLN A 4 12.71 24.88 -3.89
CA GLN A 4 11.48 24.14 -3.63
C GLN A 4 11.31 24.02 -2.12
N VAL A 5 10.28 24.68 -1.59
CA VAL A 5 9.86 24.49 -0.20
C VAL A 5 8.92 23.29 -0.21
N ILE A 6 9.44 22.12 0.19
CA ILE A 6 8.62 20.93 0.42
C ILE A 6 7.86 21.21 1.71
N ARG A 7 6.54 21.41 1.61
CA ARG A 7 5.65 21.61 2.75
C ARG A 7 5.33 20.23 3.33
N THR A 8 6.07 19.81 4.35
CA THR A 8 5.80 18.61 5.16
C THR A 8 4.84 18.89 6.33
N GLU A 9 3.91 19.82 6.14
CA GLU A 9 2.77 19.98 7.05
C GLU A 9 1.54 19.49 6.31
N GLY A 10 0.88 18.49 6.89
CA GLY A 10 -0.17 17.68 6.27
C GLY A 10 -1.11 18.46 5.35
N GLY A 11 -1.30 17.91 4.16
CA GLY A 11 -2.39 18.32 3.27
C GLY A 11 -3.71 17.96 3.92
N GLY A 12 -4.28 18.91 4.67
CA GLY A 12 -5.51 18.77 5.42
C GLY A 12 -5.76 20.05 6.20
N GLY A 13 -6.15 21.11 5.50
CA GLY A 13 -6.51 22.38 6.12
C GLY A 13 -7.87 22.28 6.78
N GLY A 14 -7.91 22.16 8.11
CA GLY A 14 -9.05 22.63 8.91
C GLY A 14 -9.52 21.70 10.02
N GLY A 15 -9.10 22.01 11.24
CA GLY A 15 -9.93 21.95 12.45
C GLY A 15 -10.64 20.63 12.79
N GLY A 16 -10.04 19.86 13.69
CA GLY A 16 -10.76 19.04 14.68
C GLY A 16 -11.92 18.17 14.15
N ALA A 17 -11.60 17.06 13.50
CA ALA A 17 -12.53 15.96 13.35
C ALA A 17 -11.74 14.65 13.24
N GLU A 18 -12.00 13.72 14.16
CA GLU A 18 -11.46 12.37 14.12
C GLU A 18 -11.93 11.69 12.81
N CYS A 19 -10.99 11.20 11.97
CA CYS A 19 -11.17 10.56 10.64
C CYS A 19 -11.13 11.46 9.39
N GLU A 20 -10.11 12.32 9.25
CA GLU A 20 -9.73 12.84 7.92
C GLU A 20 -9.07 11.73 7.07
N LYS A 21 -9.48 11.61 5.80
CA LYS A 21 -8.93 10.60 4.88
C LYS A 21 -7.51 11.01 4.47
N ASP A 22 -6.52 10.26 4.95
CA ASP A 22 -5.11 10.56 4.72
C ASP A 22 -4.44 9.51 3.80
N PRO A 23 -3.98 9.90 2.60
CA PRO A 23 -3.25 9.01 1.71
C PRO A 23 -1.91 8.51 2.30
N LEU A 24 -1.31 9.24 3.23
CA LEU A 24 -0.07 8.81 3.89
C LEU A 24 -0.29 7.57 4.75
N ARG A 25 -1.48 7.40 5.34
CA ARG A 25 -1.83 6.18 6.08
C ARG A 25 -1.84 4.93 5.19
N VAL A 26 -2.24 5.07 3.93
CA VAL A 26 -2.16 3.97 2.97
C VAL A 26 -0.69 3.65 2.67
N GLN A 27 0.11 4.68 2.37
CA GLN A 27 1.52 4.46 2.04
C GLN A 27 2.29 3.86 3.21
N GLU A 28 1.92 4.20 4.44
CA GLU A 28 2.45 3.58 5.66
C GLU A 28 2.06 2.10 5.76
N PHE A 29 0.78 1.76 5.55
CA PHE A 29 0.33 0.38 5.62
C PHE A 29 0.97 -0.53 4.56
N LEU A 30 1.22 0.01 3.36
CA LEU A 30 1.86 -0.74 2.27
C LEU A 30 3.39 -0.71 2.33
N GLY A 31 4.00 0.01 3.27
CA GLY A 31 5.46 0.16 3.41
C GLY A 31 6.11 1.06 2.36
N TYR A 32 5.35 1.87 1.63
CA TYR A 32 5.89 2.79 0.61
C TYR A 32 6.24 4.18 1.18
N LYS A 33 5.92 4.44 2.45
CA LYS A 33 6.29 5.69 3.14
C LYS A 33 7.80 5.83 3.36
N SER A 34 8.53 4.71 3.46
CA SER A 34 9.98 4.69 3.64
C SER A 34 10.60 3.51 2.87
N THR A 35 11.78 3.71 2.29
CA THR A 35 12.54 2.62 1.68
C THR A 35 13.17 1.67 2.71
N GLU A 36 13.17 2.06 3.98
CA GLU A 36 13.64 1.25 5.11
C GLU A 36 12.50 0.45 5.77
N ASP A 37 11.26 0.64 5.33
CA ASP A 37 10.12 -0.12 5.83
C ASP A 37 10.26 -1.61 5.44
N PRO A 38 10.03 -2.56 6.35
CA PRO A 38 10.11 -3.99 6.04
C PRO A 38 9.20 -4.45 4.89
N LEU A 39 8.09 -3.76 4.66
CA LEU A 39 7.16 -4.05 3.57
C LEU A 39 7.59 -3.42 2.24
N PHE A 40 8.56 -2.50 2.24
CA PHE A 40 9.06 -1.88 1.02
C PHE A 40 9.66 -2.93 0.07
N LYS A 41 8.97 -3.18 -1.04
CA LYS A 41 9.34 -4.19 -2.04
C LYS A 41 9.48 -5.61 -1.45
N ALA A 42 8.57 -5.96 -0.53
CA ALA A 42 8.51 -7.28 0.07
C ALA A 42 8.28 -8.41 -0.95
N ASP A 43 7.74 -8.09 -2.13
CA ASP A 43 7.60 -9.01 -3.28
C ASP A 43 8.94 -9.68 -3.62
N LYS A 44 10.05 -8.95 -3.57
CA LYS A 44 11.38 -9.51 -3.86
C LYS A 44 11.80 -10.57 -2.86
N LEU A 45 11.43 -10.38 -1.59
CA LEU A 45 11.67 -11.39 -0.55
C LEU A 45 10.79 -12.61 -0.79
N MET A 46 9.51 -12.40 -1.13
CA MET A 46 8.58 -13.49 -1.44
C MET A 46 9.05 -14.33 -2.64
N VAL A 47 9.46 -13.70 -3.75
CA VAL A 47 10.03 -14.44 -4.90
C VAL A 47 11.23 -15.30 -4.48
N ARG A 48 12.11 -14.79 -3.60
CA ARG A 48 13.26 -15.56 -3.09
C ARG A 48 12.85 -16.69 -2.14
N ALA A 49 11.67 -16.61 -1.54
CA ALA A 49 11.12 -17.63 -0.67
C ALA A 49 10.39 -18.75 -1.44
N ALA A 50 10.16 -18.61 -2.74
CA ALA A 50 9.49 -19.62 -3.57
C ALA A 50 10.06 -21.05 -3.42
N PRO A 51 11.38 -21.28 -3.27
CA PRO A 51 11.94 -22.62 -3.04
C PRO A 51 11.55 -23.26 -1.69
N LEU A 52 10.93 -22.50 -0.77
CA LEU A 52 10.46 -23.00 0.53
C LEU A 52 9.01 -23.51 0.49
N VAL A 53 8.30 -23.24 -0.61
CA VAL A 53 6.90 -23.65 -0.80
C VAL A 53 6.85 -25.08 -1.29
N ASP A 54 5.75 -25.78 -1.02
CA ASP A 54 5.46 -27.07 -1.61
C ASP A 54 5.58 -26.99 -3.16
N PRO A 55 6.34 -27.90 -3.81
CA PRO A 55 6.47 -27.91 -5.27
C PRO A 55 5.13 -27.92 -6.02
N ASP A 56 4.08 -28.53 -5.46
CA ASP A 56 2.76 -28.60 -6.09
C ASP A 56 2.03 -27.24 -6.07
N ASP A 57 2.38 -26.37 -5.12
CA ASP A 57 1.82 -25.02 -4.97
C ASP A 57 2.70 -23.92 -5.59
N PHE A 58 3.87 -24.26 -6.15
CA PHE A 58 4.89 -23.30 -6.59
C PHE A 58 4.37 -22.26 -7.59
N GLU A 59 3.63 -22.69 -8.62
CA GLU A 59 3.06 -21.78 -9.62
C GLU A 59 1.98 -20.87 -9.02
N ALA A 60 1.11 -21.43 -8.19
CA ALA A 60 0.05 -20.69 -7.53
C ALA A 60 0.61 -19.66 -6.53
N TYR A 61 1.72 -19.99 -5.87
CA TYR A 61 2.47 -19.08 -5.02
C TYR A 61 3.01 -17.89 -5.83
N LEU A 62 3.73 -18.14 -6.92
CA LEU A 62 4.32 -17.06 -7.73
C LEU A 62 3.25 -16.15 -8.34
N ASP A 63 2.15 -16.71 -8.83
CA ASP A 63 1.00 -15.93 -9.31
C ASP A 63 0.38 -15.05 -8.20
N THR A 64 0.30 -15.59 -6.97
CA THR A 64 -0.17 -14.82 -5.81
C THR A 64 0.79 -13.69 -5.45
N VAL A 65 2.10 -13.92 -5.53
CA VAL A 65 3.14 -12.90 -5.27
C VAL A 65 3.08 -11.78 -6.32
N GLU A 66 2.90 -12.10 -7.60
CA GLU A 66 2.77 -11.07 -8.63
C GLU A 66 1.49 -10.25 -8.44
N LYS A 67 0.35 -10.90 -8.13
CA LYS A 67 -0.89 -10.19 -7.78
C LYS A 67 -0.73 -9.28 -6.57
N TYR A 68 -0.01 -9.74 -5.53
CA TYR A 68 0.29 -8.92 -4.35
C TYR A 68 1.05 -7.66 -4.77
N ARG A 69 2.10 -7.82 -5.58
CA ARG A 69 2.94 -6.73 -6.07
C ARG A 69 2.13 -5.72 -6.89
N GLU A 70 1.33 -6.19 -7.84
CA GLU A 70 0.48 -5.33 -8.66
C GLU A 70 -0.46 -4.49 -7.80
N LYS A 71 -1.07 -5.11 -6.78
CA LYS A 71 -2.02 -4.46 -5.88
C LYS A 71 -1.37 -3.45 -4.94
N ALA A 72 -0.20 -3.79 -4.41
CA ALA A 72 0.62 -2.90 -3.60
C ALA A 72 1.06 -1.65 -4.40
N ASP A 73 1.58 -1.83 -5.62
CA ASP A 73 2.00 -0.73 -6.49
C ASP A 73 0.80 0.16 -6.91
N GLN A 74 -0.34 -0.44 -7.25
CA GLN A 74 -1.57 0.29 -7.58
C GLN A 74 -2.08 1.12 -6.39
N GLY A 75 -2.14 0.53 -5.20
CA GLY A 75 -2.56 1.21 -3.97
C GLY A 75 -1.64 2.37 -3.62
N ALA A 76 -0.32 2.18 -3.71
CA ALA A 76 0.67 3.23 -3.47
C ALA A 76 0.55 4.39 -4.48
N MET A 77 0.36 4.07 -5.76
CA MET A 77 0.20 5.08 -6.82
C MET A 77 -1.09 5.89 -6.66
N MET A 78 -2.22 5.26 -6.32
CA MET A 78 -3.47 5.97 -6.09
C MET A 78 -3.42 6.83 -4.83
N ALA A 79 -2.79 6.34 -3.76
CA ALA A 79 -2.54 7.15 -2.56
C ALA A 79 -1.68 8.38 -2.87
N TYR A 80 -0.56 8.18 -3.58
CA TYR A 80 0.30 9.28 -4.01
C TYR A 80 -0.44 10.29 -4.90
N THR A 81 -1.28 9.82 -5.81
CA THR A 81 -2.08 10.71 -6.68
C THR A 81 -3.10 11.52 -5.86
N SER A 82 -3.66 10.89 -4.82
CA SER A 82 -4.66 11.51 -3.95
C SER A 82 -4.08 12.58 -3.02
N SER A 83 -2.78 12.50 -2.68
CA SER A 83 -2.12 13.47 -1.80
C SER A 83 -1.96 14.86 -2.40
N TRP A 84 -2.15 15.02 -3.72
CA TRP A 84 -2.07 16.30 -4.41
C TRP A 84 -3.37 17.12 -4.29
N GLY A 85 -4.49 16.53 -3.86
CA GLY A 85 -5.77 17.23 -3.70
C GLY A 85 -6.14 18.06 -4.94
N GLU A 86 -6.53 19.32 -4.72
CA GLU A 86 -6.90 20.27 -5.79
C GLU A 86 -5.74 20.66 -6.73
N ALA A 87 -4.49 20.34 -6.37
CA ALA A 87 -3.34 20.58 -7.24
C ALA A 87 -3.20 19.55 -8.37
N ASN A 88 -3.96 18.45 -8.32
CA ASN A 88 -4.07 17.53 -9.44
C ASN A 88 -4.96 18.15 -10.54
N PRO A 89 -4.53 18.24 -11.81
CA PRO A 89 -5.34 18.78 -12.91
C PRO A 89 -6.71 18.11 -13.08
N ASN A 90 -6.89 16.88 -12.59
CA ASN A 90 -8.15 16.13 -12.55
C ASN A 90 -8.77 16.06 -11.13
N GLY A 91 -8.31 16.89 -10.20
CA GLY A 91 -8.44 16.72 -8.74
C GLY A 91 -9.60 17.42 -8.06
N GLY A 92 -10.82 17.19 -8.51
CA GLY A 92 -12.00 17.58 -7.71
C GLY A 92 -12.02 16.82 -6.39
N LYS A 93 -12.51 17.45 -5.30
CA LYS A 93 -12.61 16.82 -3.97
C LYS A 93 -13.31 15.45 -4.02
N GLU A 94 -14.39 15.33 -4.79
CA GLU A 94 -15.12 14.08 -5.01
C GLU A 94 -14.28 12.98 -5.69
N VAL A 95 -13.42 13.37 -6.64
CA VAL A 95 -12.53 12.44 -7.36
C VAL A 95 -11.43 11.93 -6.43
N MET A 96 -10.91 12.80 -5.56
CA MET A 96 -9.93 12.42 -4.53
C MET A 96 -10.54 11.51 -3.48
N ASP A 97 -11.78 11.79 -3.07
CA ASP A 97 -12.53 10.94 -2.16
C ASP A 97 -12.78 9.54 -2.73
N ASP A 98 -13.10 9.43 -4.02
CA ASP A 98 -13.25 8.15 -4.73
C ASP A 98 -11.91 7.41 -4.84
N TYR A 99 -10.83 8.10 -5.21
CA TYR A 99 -9.50 7.48 -5.25
C TYR A 99 -9.07 6.95 -3.88
N LEU A 100 -9.32 7.67 -2.80
CA LEU A 100 -8.99 7.22 -1.44
C LEU A 100 -9.82 6.00 -1.02
N GLU A 101 -11.11 5.93 -1.37
CA GLU A 101 -11.92 4.74 -1.07
C GLU A 101 -11.47 3.53 -1.90
N ARG A 102 -11.18 3.72 -3.19
CA ARG A 102 -10.62 2.65 -4.04
C ARG A 102 -9.27 2.17 -3.51
N THR A 103 -8.47 3.09 -3.02
CA THR A 103 -7.19 2.77 -2.39
C THR A 103 -7.38 1.92 -1.13
N ARG A 104 -8.40 2.21 -0.31
CA ARG A 104 -8.77 1.38 0.85
C ARG A 104 -9.09 -0.06 0.45
N LEU A 105 -9.81 -0.25 -0.65
CA LEU A 105 -10.10 -1.59 -1.18
C LEU A 105 -8.84 -2.32 -1.63
N GLU A 106 -7.89 -1.62 -2.28
CA GLU A 106 -6.63 -2.24 -2.67
C GLU A 106 -5.76 -2.64 -1.48
N VAL A 107 -5.81 -1.90 -0.37
CA VAL A 107 -5.16 -2.31 0.88
C VAL A 107 -5.71 -3.65 1.38
N VAL A 108 -7.03 -3.81 1.42
CA VAL A 108 -7.70 -5.06 1.86
C VAL A 108 -7.35 -6.21 0.92
N ASN A 109 -7.35 -5.98 -0.40
CA ASN A 109 -6.96 -7.00 -1.36
C ASN A 109 -5.49 -7.42 -1.20
N THR A 110 -4.60 -6.45 -0.98
CA THR A 110 -3.17 -6.68 -0.75
C THR A 110 -2.95 -7.50 0.52
N GLU A 111 -3.66 -7.18 1.60
CA GLU A 111 -3.65 -7.96 2.86
C GLU A 111 -4.11 -9.40 2.64
N ALA A 112 -5.22 -9.60 1.91
CA ALA A 112 -5.73 -10.94 1.63
C ALA A 112 -4.74 -11.79 0.81
N LEU A 113 -4.04 -11.17 -0.16
CA LEU A 113 -2.99 -11.83 -0.92
C LEU A 113 -1.78 -12.15 -0.05
N LEU A 114 -1.36 -11.24 0.82
CA LEU A 114 -0.28 -11.47 1.77
C LEU A 114 -0.60 -12.67 2.69
N ARG A 115 -1.83 -12.76 3.21
CA ARG A 115 -2.26 -13.92 4.01
C ARG A 115 -2.14 -15.24 3.25
N LYS A 116 -2.46 -15.25 1.94
CA LYS A 116 -2.27 -16.44 1.10
C LYS A 116 -0.78 -16.79 0.93
N VAL A 117 0.06 -15.79 0.65
CA VAL A 117 1.53 -15.96 0.58
C VAL A 117 2.07 -16.59 1.87
N LEU A 118 1.65 -16.07 3.03
CA LEU A 118 2.03 -16.64 4.33
C LEU A 118 1.52 -18.07 4.51
N GLY A 119 0.31 -18.37 4.04
CA GLY A 119 -0.25 -19.72 4.04
C GLY A 119 0.59 -20.72 3.25
N TYR A 120 1.02 -20.38 2.03
CA TYR A 120 1.91 -21.22 1.23
C TYR A 120 3.28 -21.45 1.89
N LEU A 121 3.77 -20.49 2.68
CA LEU A 121 5.02 -20.60 3.42
C LEU A 121 4.86 -21.28 4.80
N GLY A 122 3.64 -21.69 5.17
CA GLY A 122 3.36 -22.27 6.48
C GLY A 122 3.60 -21.31 7.66
N LEU A 123 3.52 -20.00 7.43
CA LEU A 123 3.77 -18.97 8.44
C LEU A 123 2.50 -18.61 9.20
N GLU A 124 2.60 -18.53 10.53
CA GLU A 124 1.50 -18.12 11.39
C GLU A 124 1.22 -16.61 11.27
N VAL A 125 -0.05 -16.23 11.09
CA VAL A 125 -0.43 -14.81 11.12
C VAL A 125 -0.59 -14.35 12.56
N ILE A 126 0.40 -13.60 13.02
CA ILE A 126 0.42 -13.04 14.37
C ILE A 126 -0.58 -11.89 14.46
N SER A 127 -1.25 -11.76 15.60
CA SER A 127 -2.10 -10.58 15.88
C SER A 127 -1.26 -9.29 15.87
N PRO A 128 -1.84 -8.15 15.47
CA PRO A 128 -1.12 -6.88 15.51
C PRO A 128 -0.56 -6.62 16.91
N SER A 129 0.69 -6.17 16.99
CA SER A 129 1.29 -5.71 18.24
C SER A 129 0.42 -4.59 18.82
N LYS A 130 0.10 -4.68 20.11
CA LYS A 130 -0.65 -3.67 20.85
C LYS A 130 0.08 -2.33 20.90
#